data_AF-A0A1G4QA81-F1
#
_entry.id   AF-A0A1G4QA81-F1
#
_cell.length_a   1.000
_cell.length_b   1.000
_cell.length_c   1.000
_cell.angle_alpha   90.00
_cell.angle_beta   90.00
_cell.angle_gamma   90.00
#
_symmetry.space_group_name_H-M   'P 1'
#
loop_
_entity.id
_entity.type
_entity.pdbx_description
1 polymer ?
#
loop_
_entity_poly.entity_id
_entity_poly.type
_entity_poly.pdbx_seq_one_letter_code
_entity_poly.pdbx_strand_id
1 'polypeptide(L)'
;MFLCKFFSKPKPTKKKNYHKINPDEFILISEHLINSYSTTHQLLGIIMASGIPLTHLKNQNIKTPYNFKSDILSYTLDNGLQIQTYSLICANKISGCIENLNKNRLLSINADKINYVAKNIFDFSITTKQLKIVYSLIAKSKETLDEIRYNANSQNFFLVKTPCILNLSQKLNYIKSFAPLKLNQSNLNHYLNSSTGTKLTIINLISNFFTEKEPCKNLHNLKLYINANLKHLGIYKNTSKLQKQIISKVFFLN
;
A
#
# COMPACT_ATOMS: atom_id res chain seq x y z
N MET A 1 -30.41 49.11 -22.76
CA MET A 1 -29.72 47.97 -23.39
C MET A 1 -28.25 48.02 -22.97
N PHE A 2 -27.89 47.34 -21.87
CA PHE A 2 -26.52 47.31 -21.35
C PHE A 2 -25.81 46.04 -21.86
N LEU A 3 -24.81 46.23 -22.74
CA LEU A 3 -23.91 45.17 -23.20
C LEU A 3 -22.76 45.02 -22.19
N CYS A 4 -22.91 44.09 -21.24
CA CYS A 4 -21.81 43.63 -20.40
C CYS A 4 -20.81 42.84 -21.26
N LYS A 5 -19.70 43.47 -21.65
CA LYS A 5 -18.53 42.78 -22.22
C LYS A 5 -17.89 41.92 -21.11
N PHE A 6 -18.20 40.63 -21.10
CA PHE A 6 -17.47 39.64 -20.31
C PHE A 6 -16.07 39.44 -20.91
N PHE A 7 -15.08 40.18 -20.41
CA PHE A 7 -13.69 39.82 -20.63
C PHE A 7 -13.39 38.54 -19.84
N SER A 8 -13.42 37.41 -20.54
CA SER A 8 -12.90 36.14 -20.05
C SER A 8 -11.43 36.33 -19.68
N LYS A 9 -11.11 36.47 -18.39
CA LYS A 9 -9.73 36.43 -17.92
C LYS A 9 -9.08 35.15 -18.47
N PRO A 10 -7.91 35.21 -19.13
CA PRO A 10 -7.22 34.01 -19.55
C PRO A 10 -6.95 33.16 -18.30
N LYS A 11 -7.46 31.92 -18.30
CA LYS A 11 -7.18 30.96 -17.24
C LYS A 11 -5.66 30.81 -17.15
N PRO A 12 -5.05 30.88 -15.94
CA PRO A 12 -3.62 30.66 -15.83
C PRO A 12 -3.29 29.28 -16.42
N THR A 13 -2.37 29.24 -17.37
CA THR A 13 -1.86 28.01 -17.96
C THR A 13 -1.32 27.15 -16.81
N LYS A 14 -2.02 26.06 -16.49
CA LYS A 14 -1.54 25.07 -15.52
C LYS A 14 -0.15 24.62 -15.98
N LYS A 15 0.90 24.93 -15.20
CA LYS A 15 2.22 24.33 -15.41
C LYS A 15 2.01 22.81 -15.50
N LYS A 16 2.46 22.18 -16.58
CA LYS A 16 2.49 20.72 -16.68
C LYS A 16 3.47 20.24 -15.62
N ASN A 17 2.95 19.71 -14.52
CA ASN A 17 3.78 19.12 -13.48
C ASN A 17 4.24 17.76 -13.99
N TYR A 18 5.51 17.67 -14.33
CA TYR A 18 6.15 16.43 -14.73
C TYR A 18 6.63 15.68 -13.49
N HIS A 19 6.32 14.39 -13.43
CA HIS A 19 6.66 13.51 -12.32
C HIS A 19 7.69 12.48 -12.80
N LYS A 20 8.81 12.40 -12.08
CA LYS A 20 9.84 11.38 -12.32
C LYS A 20 9.48 10.12 -11.54
N ILE A 21 9.63 8.96 -12.17
CA ILE A 21 9.42 7.65 -11.57
C ILE A 21 10.69 6.84 -11.79
N ASN A 22 11.21 6.28 -10.71
CA ASN A 22 12.20 5.23 -10.79
C ASN A 22 11.48 3.87 -10.89
N PRO A 23 11.67 3.10 -11.98
CA PRO A 23 11.03 1.80 -12.14
C PRO A 23 11.35 0.81 -10.99
N ASP A 24 12.59 0.77 -10.51
CA ASP A 24 13.01 -0.18 -9.48
C ASP A 24 12.39 0.16 -8.12
N GLU A 25 12.34 1.45 -7.76
CA GLU A 25 11.64 1.89 -6.54
C GLU A 25 10.14 1.60 -6.63
N PHE A 26 9.53 1.81 -7.80
CA PHE A 26 8.12 1.53 -8.04
C PHE A 26 7.81 0.03 -7.86
N ILE A 27 8.64 -0.84 -8.42
CA ILE A 27 8.51 -2.30 -8.31
C ILE A 27 8.72 -2.75 -6.86
N LEU A 28 9.78 -2.27 -6.21
CA LEU A 28 10.08 -2.58 -4.81
C LEU A 28 8.93 -2.22 -3.88
N ILE A 29 8.36 -1.02 -4.03
CA ILE A 29 7.19 -0.58 -3.28
C ILE A 29 6.00 -1.51 -3.55
N SER A 30 5.74 -1.86 -4.81
CA SER A 30 4.62 -2.74 -5.18
C SER A 30 4.73 -4.12 -4.50
N GLU A 31 5.93 -4.69 -4.43
CA GLU A 31 6.18 -5.98 -3.78
C GLU A 31 5.92 -5.90 -2.27
N HIS A 32 6.37 -4.84 -1.60
CA HIS A 32 6.09 -4.66 -0.18
C HIS A 32 4.60 -4.44 0.12
N LEU A 33 3.90 -3.72 -0.77
CA LEU A 33 2.46 -3.45 -0.62
C LEU A 33 1.60 -4.71 -0.77
N ILE A 34 1.95 -5.60 -1.71
CA ILE A 34 1.23 -6.86 -1.93
C ILE A 34 1.30 -7.79 -0.70
N ASN A 35 2.42 -7.76 0.01
CA ASN A 35 2.62 -8.53 1.24
C ASN A 35 1.96 -7.91 2.49
N SER A 36 1.23 -6.80 2.34
CA SER A 36 0.52 -6.14 3.44
C SER A 36 -0.72 -6.91 3.86
N TYR A 37 -1.09 -6.82 5.14
CA TYR A 37 -2.38 -7.32 5.66
C TYR A 37 -3.50 -6.27 5.59
N SER A 38 -3.22 -5.10 5.01
CA SER A 38 -4.20 -4.05 4.72
C SER A 38 -4.71 -4.19 3.29
N THR A 39 -6.01 -4.46 3.11
CA THR A 39 -6.63 -4.58 1.79
C THR A 39 -6.40 -3.34 0.91
N THR A 40 -6.37 -2.13 1.48
CA THR A 40 -6.06 -0.90 0.73
C THR A 40 -4.64 -0.92 0.17
N HIS A 41 -3.67 -1.38 0.96
CA HIS A 41 -2.27 -1.48 0.53
C HIS A 41 -2.09 -2.60 -0.48
N GLN A 42 -2.73 -3.77 -0.26
CA GLN A 42 -2.73 -4.87 -1.22
C GLN A 42 -3.27 -4.42 -2.58
N LEU A 43 -4.42 -3.73 -2.61
CA LEU A 43 -4.99 -3.19 -3.84
C LEU A 43 -4.04 -2.22 -4.54
N LEU A 44 -3.39 -1.32 -3.80
CA LEU A 44 -2.39 -0.41 -4.37
C LEU A 44 -1.23 -1.19 -5.00
N GLY A 45 -0.70 -2.18 -4.28
CA GLY A 45 0.39 -3.03 -4.75
C GLY A 45 0.03 -3.82 -6.00
N ILE A 46 -1.16 -4.42 -6.05
CA ILE A 46 -1.66 -5.15 -7.24
C ILE A 46 -1.78 -4.20 -8.43
N ILE A 47 -2.42 -3.03 -8.27
CA ILE A 47 -2.56 -2.04 -9.35
C ILE A 47 -1.19 -1.63 -9.90
N MET A 48 -0.22 -1.40 -9.01
CA MET A 48 1.15 -1.04 -9.40
C MET A 48 1.84 -2.20 -10.13
N ALA A 49 1.73 -3.43 -9.62
CA ALA A 49 2.47 -4.57 -10.14
C ALA A 49 1.91 -5.14 -11.45
N SER A 50 0.59 -5.04 -11.70
CA SER A 50 -0.06 -5.67 -12.86
C SER A 50 -0.88 -4.72 -13.72
N GLY A 51 -1.07 -3.48 -13.31
CA GLY A 51 -1.91 -2.52 -14.06
C GLY A 51 -3.41 -2.88 -14.10
N ILE A 52 -3.85 -3.89 -13.34
CA ILE A 52 -5.27 -4.26 -13.26
C ILE A 52 -6.05 -3.08 -12.68
N PRO A 53 -7.10 -2.59 -13.38
CA PRO A 53 -7.91 -1.49 -12.86
C PRO A 53 -8.60 -1.86 -11.54
N LEU A 54 -8.74 -0.88 -10.64
CA LEU A 54 -9.48 -1.08 -9.39
C LEU A 54 -10.91 -1.61 -9.61
N THR A 55 -11.56 -1.20 -10.70
CA THR A 55 -12.91 -1.69 -11.06
C THR A 55 -12.93 -3.19 -11.32
N HIS A 56 -11.85 -3.75 -11.89
CA HIS A 56 -11.71 -5.19 -12.12
C HIS A 56 -11.37 -5.89 -10.80
N LEU A 57 -10.48 -5.32 -9.99
CA LEU A 57 -10.14 -5.87 -8.67
C LEU A 57 -11.33 -5.87 -7.69
N LYS A 58 -12.32 -5.00 -7.89
CA LYS A 58 -13.57 -4.98 -7.11
C LYS A 58 -14.58 -6.06 -7.53
N ASN A 59 -14.32 -6.76 -8.63
CA ASN A 59 -15.13 -7.90 -9.04
C ASN A 59 -14.93 -9.05 -8.04
N GLN A 60 -16.00 -9.51 -7.38
CA GLN A 60 -15.89 -10.47 -6.27
C GLN A 60 -15.54 -11.89 -6.71
N ASN A 61 -15.84 -12.26 -7.96
CA ASN A 61 -15.48 -13.58 -8.51
C ASN A 61 -14.42 -13.47 -9.60
N ILE A 62 -13.55 -12.45 -9.52
CA ILE A 62 -12.31 -12.44 -10.28
C ILE A 62 -11.56 -13.75 -10.01
N LYS A 63 -11.20 -14.45 -11.09
CA LYS A 63 -10.42 -15.69 -11.04
C LYS A 63 -9.05 -15.45 -11.63
N THR A 64 -8.02 -15.95 -10.98
CA THR A 64 -6.65 -15.89 -11.47
C THR A 64 -6.13 -17.30 -11.68
N PRO A 65 -6.30 -17.90 -12.88
CA PRO A 65 -5.75 -19.22 -13.14
C PRO A 65 -4.23 -19.22 -12.91
N TYR A 66 -3.68 -20.41 -12.65
CA TYR A 66 -2.25 -20.57 -12.44
C TYR A 66 -1.44 -20.05 -13.64
N ASN A 67 -0.45 -19.20 -13.37
CA ASN A 67 0.38 -18.62 -14.42
C ASN A 67 1.67 -19.42 -14.55
N PHE A 68 1.78 -20.18 -15.65
CA PHE A 68 2.98 -20.96 -15.98
C PHE A 68 4.20 -20.07 -16.27
N LYS A 69 3.96 -18.86 -16.79
CA LYS A 69 4.99 -17.84 -17.01
C LYS A 69 4.98 -16.85 -15.87
N SER A 70 6.13 -16.61 -15.26
CA SER A 70 6.24 -15.78 -14.07
C SER A 70 5.94 -14.29 -14.31
N ASP A 71 5.99 -13.85 -15.55
CA ASP A 71 5.86 -12.46 -15.99
C ASP A 71 4.51 -12.16 -16.67
N ILE A 72 3.66 -13.16 -16.93
CA ILE A 72 2.32 -12.96 -17.49
C ILE A 72 1.27 -13.33 -16.45
N LEU A 73 0.38 -12.39 -16.16
CA LEU A 73 -0.79 -12.59 -15.29
C LEU A 73 -2.05 -12.71 -16.15
N SER A 74 -2.74 -13.83 -16.02
CA SER A 74 -4.08 -14.06 -16.58
C SER A 74 -5.15 -13.92 -15.51
N TYR A 75 -6.27 -13.29 -15.83
CA TYR A 75 -7.43 -13.22 -14.96
C TYR A 75 -8.75 -13.16 -15.73
N THR A 76 -9.82 -13.66 -15.13
CA THR A 76 -11.17 -13.71 -15.71
C THR A 76 -12.15 -12.97 -14.80
N LEU A 77 -13.01 -12.14 -15.40
CA LEU A 77 -14.08 -11.41 -14.72
C LEU A 77 -15.39 -12.21 -14.70
N ASP A 78 -16.38 -11.77 -13.92
CA ASP A 78 -17.70 -12.43 -13.81
C ASP A 78 -18.41 -12.65 -15.15
N ASN A 79 -18.23 -11.73 -16.09
CA ASN A 79 -18.83 -11.81 -17.42
C ASN A 79 -18.10 -12.79 -18.37
N GLY A 80 -17.13 -13.55 -17.86
CA GLY A 80 -16.33 -14.50 -18.63
C GLY A 80 -15.19 -13.86 -19.42
N LEU A 81 -15.02 -12.53 -19.38
CA LEU A 81 -13.93 -11.85 -20.08
C LEU A 81 -12.58 -12.24 -19.47
N GLN A 82 -11.77 -12.93 -20.24
CA GLN A 82 -10.39 -13.27 -19.90
C GLN A 82 -9.44 -12.18 -20.39
N ILE A 83 -8.55 -11.73 -19.51
CA ILE A 83 -7.58 -10.67 -19.78
C ILE A 83 -6.19 -11.19 -19.39
N GLN A 84 -5.20 -10.87 -20.22
CA GLN A 84 -3.79 -11.11 -19.94
C GLN A 84 -3.04 -9.80 -19.84
N THR A 85 -2.09 -9.72 -18.91
CA THR A 85 -1.28 -8.54 -18.68
C THR A 85 0.11 -8.92 -18.20
N TYR A 86 1.10 -8.06 -18.48
CA TYR A 86 2.45 -8.25 -17.95
C TYR A 86 2.46 -8.03 -16.44
N SER A 87 3.35 -8.69 -15.71
CA SER A 87 3.49 -8.53 -14.28
C SER A 87 4.90 -8.06 -13.96
N LEU A 88 5.00 -6.96 -13.21
CA LEU A 88 6.29 -6.38 -12.81
C LEU A 88 6.97 -7.16 -11.68
N ILE A 89 6.21 -8.03 -10.99
CA ILE A 89 6.68 -9.02 -10.02
C ILE A 89 6.03 -10.37 -10.36
N CYS A 90 6.49 -11.45 -9.72
CA CYS A 90 5.97 -12.81 -9.94
C CYS A 90 4.42 -12.88 -10.00
N ALA A 91 3.88 -13.24 -11.17
CA ALA A 91 2.44 -13.34 -11.43
C ALA A 91 1.71 -14.20 -10.40
N ASN A 92 2.29 -15.32 -9.97
CA ASN A 92 1.68 -16.21 -8.98
C ASN A 92 1.59 -15.56 -7.58
N LYS A 93 2.51 -14.67 -7.22
CA LYS A 93 2.36 -13.85 -5.98
C LYS A 93 1.17 -12.90 -6.10
N ILE A 94 0.98 -12.29 -7.27
CA ILE A 94 -0.15 -11.38 -7.52
C ILE A 94 -1.47 -12.16 -7.50
N SER A 95 -1.56 -13.30 -8.18
CA SER A 95 -2.74 -14.19 -8.16
C SER A 95 -3.12 -14.59 -6.74
N GLY A 96 -2.16 -15.12 -5.97
CA GLY A 96 -2.41 -15.50 -4.58
C GLY A 96 -2.86 -14.32 -3.71
N CYS A 97 -2.38 -13.09 -3.98
CA CYS A 97 -2.86 -11.91 -3.29
C CYS A 97 -4.30 -11.56 -3.67
N ILE A 98 -4.65 -11.60 -4.96
CA ILE A 98 -6.01 -11.32 -5.46
C ILE A 98 -7.03 -12.30 -4.86
N GLU A 99 -6.70 -13.59 -4.84
CA GLU A 99 -7.57 -14.64 -4.29
C GLU A 99 -7.81 -14.48 -2.78
N ASN A 100 -6.80 -13.99 -2.06
CA ASN A 100 -6.84 -13.77 -0.61
C ASN A 100 -7.35 -12.38 -0.20
N LEU A 101 -7.77 -11.53 -1.14
CA LEU A 101 -8.34 -10.23 -0.81
C LEU A 101 -9.60 -10.40 0.05
N ASN A 102 -9.74 -9.56 1.07
CA ASN A 102 -10.94 -9.54 1.90
C ASN A 102 -12.13 -8.98 1.09
N LYS A 103 -12.90 -9.88 0.48
CA LYS A 103 -14.05 -9.56 -0.40
C LYS A 103 -15.11 -8.70 0.27
N ASN A 104 -15.34 -8.91 1.58
CA ASN A 104 -16.32 -8.14 2.36
C ASN A 104 -15.91 -6.67 2.49
N ARG A 105 -14.60 -6.39 2.62
CA ARG A 105 -14.07 -5.02 2.74
C ARG A 105 -13.88 -4.35 1.39
N LEU A 106 -13.64 -5.12 0.34
CA LEU A 106 -13.29 -4.68 -1.01
C LEU A 106 -14.24 -3.60 -1.56
N LEU A 107 -15.55 -3.81 -1.43
CA LEU A 107 -16.58 -2.89 -1.94
C LEU A 107 -16.51 -1.51 -1.28
N SER A 108 -16.18 -1.46 0.02
CA SER A 108 -16.11 -0.24 0.84
C SER A 108 -14.86 0.63 0.59
N ILE A 109 -13.89 0.12 -0.17
CA ILE A 109 -12.63 0.83 -0.42
C ILE A 109 -12.78 1.73 -1.64
N ASN A 110 -12.84 3.05 -1.41
CA ASN A 110 -12.88 4.04 -2.47
C ASN A 110 -11.48 4.30 -3.04
N ALA A 111 -11.42 4.73 -4.31
CA ALA A 111 -10.18 5.08 -4.99
C ALA A 111 -9.39 6.15 -4.20
N ASP A 112 -10.08 7.08 -3.54
CA ASP A 112 -9.43 8.16 -2.77
C ASP A 112 -8.59 7.62 -1.60
N LYS A 113 -9.01 6.51 -0.97
CA LYS A 113 -8.21 5.87 0.08
C LYS A 113 -6.91 5.30 -0.48
N ILE A 114 -6.95 4.71 -1.67
CA ILE A 114 -5.78 4.16 -2.36
C ILE A 114 -4.87 5.31 -2.83
N ASN A 115 -5.46 6.35 -3.43
CA ASN A 115 -4.75 7.54 -3.88
C ASN A 115 -4.06 8.27 -2.71
N TYR A 116 -4.68 8.30 -1.53
CA TYR A 116 -4.09 8.87 -0.32
C TYR A 116 -2.83 8.10 0.12
N VAL A 117 -2.89 6.77 0.13
CA VAL A 117 -1.71 5.93 0.43
C VAL A 117 -0.63 6.16 -0.62
N ALA A 118 -0.98 6.18 -1.91
CA ALA A 118 -0.04 6.42 -2.99
C ALA A 118 0.63 7.81 -2.88
N LYS A 119 -0.16 8.85 -2.58
CA LYS A 119 0.35 10.21 -2.32
C LYS A 119 1.37 10.23 -1.20
N ASN A 120 1.12 9.50 -0.11
CA ASN A 120 2.03 9.44 1.03
C ASN A 120 3.30 8.64 0.74
N ILE A 121 3.30 7.76 -0.27
CA ILE A 121 4.49 7.01 -0.68
C ILE A 121 5.33 7.83 -1.67
N PHE A 122 4.69 8.41 -2.68
CA PHE A 122 5.37 9.11 -3.77
C PHE A 122 5.59 10.61 -3.54
N ASP A 123 5.04 11.16 -2.45
CA ASP A 123 5.12 12.59 -2.09
C ASP A 123 4.48 13.55 -3.11
N PHE A 124 3.66 13.04 -4.03
CA PHE A 124 2.82 13.83 -4.91
C PHE A 124 1.48 13.12 -5.18
N SER A 125 0.47 13.91 -5.58
CA SER A 125 -0.86 13.36 -5.86
C SER A 125 -0.84 12.48 -7.11
N ILE A 126 -1.12 11.18 -6.94
CA ILE A 126 -1.24 10.22 -8.02
C ILE A 126 -2.50 9.39 -7.86
N THR A 127 -3.22 9.19 -8.96
CA THR A 127 -4.45 8.41 -8.99
C THR A 127 -4.20 6.97 -9.42
N THR A 128 -5.10 6.03 -9.07
CA THR A 128 -5.05 4.65 -9.58
C THR A 128 -5.03 4.55 -11.11
N LYS A 129 -5.70 5.48 -11.82
CA LYS A 129 -5.64 5.57 -13.29
C LYS A 129 -4.23 5.94 -13.78
N GLN A 130 -3.59 6.90 -13.11
CA GLN A 130 -2.22 7.31 -13.43
C GLN A 130 -1.20 6.24 -13.06
N LEU A 131 -1.41 5.50 -11.96
CA LEU A 131 -0.56 4.35 -11.61
C LEU A 131 -0.59 3.27 -12.69
N LYS A 132 -1.75 3.01 -13.31
CA LYS A 132 -1.84 2.12 -14.48
C LYS A 132 -1.00 2.63 -15.65
N ILE A 133 -1.00 3.94 -15.91
CA ILE A 133 -0.16 4.55 -16.95
C ILE A 133 1.33 4.35 -16.64
N VAL A 134 1.74 4.60 -15.40
CA VAL A 134 3.12 4.38 -14.94
C VAL A 134 3.53 2.91 -15.10
N TYR A 135 2.68 1.98 -14.66
CA TYR A 135 2.86 0.55 -14.89
C TYR A 135 3.07 0.23 -16.38
N SER A 136 2.19 0.74 -17.25
CA SER A 136 2.27 0.47 -18.70
C SER A 136 3.55 1.03 -19.33
N LEU A 137 4.07 2.15 -18.83
CA LEU A 137 5.35 2.69 -19.26
C LEU A 137 6.50 1.75 -18.85
N ILE A 138 6.51 1.27 -17.60
CA ILE A 138 7.55 0.37 -17.08
C ILE A 138 7.51 -0.99 -17.80
N ALA A 139 6.32 -1.56 -18.01
CA ALA A 139 6.16 -2.83 -18.70
C ALA A 139 6.73 -2.75 -20.13
N LYS A 140 6.36 -1.70 -20.88
CA LYS A 140 6.86 -1.49 -22.25
C LYS A 140 8.37 -1.25 -22.31
N SER A 141 8.94 -0.50 -21.36
CA SER A 141 10.39 -0.27 -21.34
C SER A 141 11.17 -1.56 -21.09
N LYS A 142 10.59 -2.51 -20.34
CA LYS A 142 11.20 -3.85 -20.15
C LYS A 142 11.08 -4.75 -21.38
N GLU A 143 10.00 -4.63 -22.14
CA GLU A 143 9.81 -5.42 -23.38
C GLU A 143 10.74 -4.98 -24.52
N THR A 144 11.14 -3.70 -24.57
CA THR A 144 11.77 -3.10 -25.76
C THR A 144 13.20 -2.60 -25.57
N LEU A 145 13.78 -2.73 -24.37
CA LEU A 145 15.15 -2.29 -24.02
C LEU A 145 15.47 -0.80 -24.25
N ASP A 146 14.49 0.03 -24.66
CA ASP A 146 14.68 1.45 -25.01
C ASP A 146 13.85 2.38 -24.10
N GLU A 147 14.43 2.83 -22.98
CA GLU A 147 13.76 3.73 -22.03
C GLU A 147 13.39 5.11 -22.63
N ILE A 148 14.15 5.58 -23.63
CA ILE A 148 14.11 6.97 -24.12
C ILE A 148 12.88 7.26 -24.98
N ARG A 149 12.43 6.31 -25.82
CA ARG A 149 11.31 6.54 -26.76
C ARG A 149 9.95 6.68 -26.08
N TYR A 150 9.75 6.08 -24.90
CA TYR A 150 8.42 6.00 -24.27
C TYR A 150 8.06 7.24 -23.43
N ASN A 151 9.06 7.97 -22.96
CA ASN A 151 8.87 9.23 -22.24
C ASN A 151 8.21 10.32 -23.10
N ALA A 152 8.22 10.19 -24.44
CA ALA A 152 7.65 11.19 -25.34
C ALA A 152 6.11 11.21 -25.38
N ASN A 153 5.45 10.10 -25.02
CA ASN A 153 3.98 9.94 -25.12
C ASN A 153 3.28 9.83 -23.75
N SER A 154 4.00 10.03 -22.65
CA SER A 154 3.46 9.83 -21.31
C SER A 154 2.71 11.06 -20.81
N GLN A 155 1.58 10.83 -20.12
CA GLN A 155 0.78 11.86 -19.45
C GLN A 155 1.53 12.41 -18.22
N ASN A 156 2.56 13.21 -18.46
CA ASN A 156 3.40 13.88 -17.47
C ASN A 156 4.30 12.97 -16.60
N PHE A 157 4.52 11.69 -16.93
CA PHE A 157 5.39 10.79 -16.16
C PHE A 157 6.66 10.43 -16.93
N PHE A 158 7.83 10.54 -16.31
CA PHE A 158 9.11 10.18 -16.92
C PHE A 158 9.77 9.07 -16.15
N LEU A 159 10.15 8.00 -16.83
CA LEU A 159 11.00 6.97 -16.25
C LEU A 159 12.44 7.49 -16.17
N VAL A 160 13.06 7.37 -15.00
CA VAL A 160 14.43 7.78 -14.72
C VAL A 160 15.14 6.73 -13.86
N LYS A 161 16.47 6.65 -13.95
CA LYS A 161 17.27 5.73 -13.12
C LYS A 161 17.63 6.30 -11.75
N THR A 162 17.52 7.62 -11.57
CA THR A 162 17.82 8.28 -10.30
C THR A 162 16.75 7.97 -9.24
N PRO A 163 17.12 7.76 -7.97
CA PRO A 163 16.15 7.66 -6.87
C PRO A 163 15.20 8.87 -6.85
N CYS A 164 13.91 8.62 -6.67
CA CYS A 164 12.86 9.64 -6.73
C CYS A 164 12.03 9.72 -5.45
N ILE A 165 11.93 8.62 -4.69
CA ILE A 165 11.14 8.58 -3.45
C ILE A 165 11.96 9.10 -2.27
N LEU A 166 11.48 10.19 -1.64
CA LEU A 166 12.13 10.73 -0.44
C LEU A 166 11.94 9.79 0.74
N ASN A 167 13.01 9.60 1.52
CA ASN A 167 13.02 8.76 2.71
C ASN A 167 12.46 7.34 2.48
N LEU A 168 12.83 6.70 1.37
CA LEU A 168 12.34 5.37 0.97
C LEU A 168 12.33 4.35 2.12
N SER A 169 13.39 4.30 2.92
CA SER A 169 13.46 3.42 4.12
C SER A 169 12.31 3.64 5.10
N GLN A 170 11.94 4.90 5.37
CA GLN A 170 10.80 5.22 6.25
C GLN A 170 9.47 4.80 5.63
N LYS A 171 9.29 5.00 4.31
CA LYS A 171 8.10 4.56 3.57
C LYS A 171 7.97 3.03 3.61
N LEU A 172 9.07 2.30 3.42
CA LEU A 172 9.11 0.85 3.52
C LEU A 172 8.79 0.37 4.94
N ASN A 173 9.33 1.01 5.97
CA ASN A 173 8.99 0.69 7.36
C ASN A 173 7.52 0.94 7.67
N TYR A 174 6.93 1.99 7.11
CA TYR A 174 5.49 2.23 7.18
C TYR A 174 4.70 1.09 6.53
N ILE A 175 5.03 0.68 5.30
CA ILE A 175 4.34 -0.41 4.60
C ILE A 175 4.49 -1.74 5.38
N LYS A 176 5.70 -2.06 5.82
CA LYS A 176 6.00 -3.26 6.62
C LYS A 176 5.24 -3.29 7.94
N SER A 177 4.87 -2.15 8.51
CA SER A 177 4.06 -2.11 9.73
C SER A 177 2.64 -2.67 9.55
N PHE A 178 2.20 -2.89 8.31
CA PHE A 178 0.94 -3.57 8.00
C PHE A 178 1.09 -5.08 7.75
N ALA A 179 2.30 -5.64 7.83
CA ALA A 179 2.48 -7.09 7.75
C ALA A 179 1.82 -7.81 8.94
N PRO A 180 1.41 -9.08 8.80
CA PRO A 180 0.87 -9.87 9.90
C PRO A 180 1.86 -9.95 11.06
N LEU A 181 1.40 -9.63 12.27
CA LEU A 181 2.18 -9.84 13.48
C LEU A 181 1.95 -11.25 14.02
N LYS A 182 3.05 -11.96 14.26
CA LYS A 182 3.03 -13.25 14.97
C LYS A 182 3.41 -13.03 16.43
N LEU A 183 2.43 -13.17 17.33
CA LEU A 183 2.65 -13.04 18.76
C LEU A 183 3.53 -14.19 19.29
N ASN A 184 4.58 -13.87 20.05
CA ASN A 184 5.32 -14.85 20.83
C ASN A 184 4.70 -14.98 22.22
N GLN A 185 3.96 -16.06 22.43
CA GLN A 185 3.23 -16.26 23.69
C GLN A 185 4.16 -16.42 24.89
N SER A 186 5.30 -17.10 24.75
CA SER A 186 6.27 -17.29 25.82
C SER A 186 6.84 -15.97 26.30
N ASN A 187 7.22 -15.09 25.36
CA ASN A 187 7.71 -13.75 25.70
C ASN A 187 6.61 -12.90 26.33
N LEU A 188 5.40 -12.91 25.76
CA LEU A 188 4.28 -12.17 26.32
C LEU A 188 4.04 -12.57 27.78
N ASN A 189 3.95 -13.88 28.07
CA ASN A 189 3.74 -14.40 29.42
C ASN A 189 4.88 -14.02 30.38
N HIS A 190 6.14 -14.11 29.92
CA HIS A 190 7.29 -13.67 30.70
C HIS A 190 7.16 -12.19 31.10
N TYR A 191 6.79 -11.31 30.16
CA TYR A 191 6.65 -9.89 30.42
C TYR A 191 5.41 -9.55 31.27
N LEU A 192 4.31 -10.28 31.12
CA LEU A 192 3.12 -10.16 31.98
C LEU A 192 3.47 -10.41 33.45
N ASN A 193 4.28 -11.43 33.72
CA ASN A 193 4.62 -11.84 35.10
C ASN A 193 5.73 -10.99 35.74
N SER A 194 6.55 -10.31 34.96
CA SER A 194 7.76 -9.59 35.44
C SER A 194 7.66 -8.06 35.40
N SER A 195 6.62 -7.51 34.79
CA SER A 195 6.49 -6.06 34.57
C SER A 195 5.56 -5.40 35.58
N THR A 196 5.82 -4.12 35.87
CA THR A 196 4.98 -3.30 36.75
C THR A 196 4.68 -1.93 36.13
N GLY A 197 3.68 -1.22 36.68
CA GLY A 197 3.30 0.12 36.25
C GLY A 197 2.94 0.21 34.76
N THR A 198 3.37 1.29 34.08
CA THR A 198 3.04 1.53 32.67
C THR A 198 3.53 0.43 31.72
N LYS A 199 4.61 -0.29 32.08
CA LYS A 199 5.08 -1.44 31.29
C LYS A 199 4.01 -2.52 31.26
N LEU A 200 3.52 -2.91 32.43
CA LEU A 200 2.46 -3.92 32.57
C LEU A 200 1.19 -3.48 31.84
N THR A 201 0.80 -2.21 31.96
CA THR A 201 -0.35 -1.66 31.21
C THR A 201 -0.20 -1.87 29.70
N ILE A 202 0.96 -1.54 29.12
CA ILE A 202 1.20 -1.72 27.68
C ILE A 202 1.17 -3.21 27.30
N ILE A 203 1.75 -4.09 28.11
CA ILE A 203 1.77 -5.53 27.84
C ILE A 203 0.35 -6.12 27.90
N ASN A 204 -0.47 -5.71 28.87
CA ASN A 204 -1.88 -6.09 28.93
C ASN A 204 -2.64 -5.62 27.69
N LEU A 205 -2.41 -4.39 27.22
CA LEU A 205 -3.00 -3.90 25.97
C LEU A 205 -2.55 -4.70 24.75
N ILE A 206 -1.27 -5.12 24.69
CA ILE A 206 -0.81 -6.04 23.63
C ILE A 206 -1.57 -7.35 23.72
N SER A 207 -1.72 -7.94 24.91
CA SER A 207 -2.48 -9.18 25.07
C SER A 207 -3.93 -9.03 24.62
N ASN A 208 -4.61 -7.97 25.06
CA ASN A 208 -6.01 -7.69 24.70
C ASN A 208 -6.17 -7.50 23.19
N PHE A 209 -5.24 -6.80 22.54
CA PHE A 209 -5.26 -6.62 21.09
C PHE A 209 -5.26 -7.95 20.34
N PHE A 210 -4.67 -9.03 20.85
CA PHE A 210 -4.68 -10.34 20.19
C PHE A 210 -5.85 -11.24 20.61
N THR A 211 -6.46 -11.02 21.77
CA THR A 211 -7.65 -11.78 22.20
C THR A 211 -8.95 -11.21 21.62
N GLU A 212 -9.01 -9.91 21.36
CA GLU A 212 -10.16 -9.27 20.72
C GLU A 212 -10.33 -9.73 19.26
N LYS A 213 -11.58 -9.82 18.79
CA LYS A 213 -11.91 -10.26 17.42
C LYS A 213 -11.59 -9.23 16.32
N GLU A 214 -10.81 -8.19 16.62
CA GLU A 214 -10.49 -7.17 15.62
C GLU A 214 -9.73 -7.74 14.42
N PRO A 215 -10.15 -7.43 13.19
CA PRO A 215 -9.40 -7.82 12.00
C PRO A 215 -8.07 -7.06 11.91
N CYS A 216 -7.13 -7.62 11.16
CA CYS A 216 -5.84 -6.99 10.83
C CYS A 216 -4.88 -6.78 12.03
N LYS A 217 -4.41 -7.89 12.61
CA LYS A 217 -3.35 -7.90 13.66
C LYS A 217 -1.99 -7.53 13.05
N ASN A 218 -1.72 -6.24 12.94
CA ASN A 218 -0.45 -5.69 12.44
C ASN A 218 0.11 -4.61 13.37
N LEU A 219 1.37 -4.22 13.16
CA LEU A 219 2.08 -3.29 14.04
C LEU A 219 1.49 -1.88 14.02
N HIS A 220 0.98 -1.44 12.87
CA HIS A 220 0.31 -0.15 12.75
C HIS A 220 -0.91 -0.06 13.67
N ASN A 221 -1.81 -1.04 13.56
CA ASN A 221 -3.04 -1.10 14.34
C ASN A 221 -2.76 -1.32 15.83
N LEU A 222 -1.77 -2.16 16.17
CA LEU A 222 -1.36 -2.34 17.57
C LEU A 222 -0.92 -1.01 18.21
N LYS A 223 -0.12 -0.20 17.51
CA LYS A 223 0.30 1.11 18.02
C LYS A 223 -0.88 2.06 18.21
N LEU A 224 -1.81 2.09 17.26
CA LEU A 224 -3.02 2.91 17.38
C LEU A 224 -3.88 2.46 18.58
N TYR A 225 -4.08 1.15 18.71
CA TYR A 225 -4.82 0.54 19.82
C TYR A 225 -4.20 0.89 21.17
N ILE A 226 -2.89 0.71 21.32
CA ILE A 226 -2.18 1.06 22.56
C ILE A 226 -2.33 2.55 22.86
N ASN A 227 -2.09 3.43 21.89
CA ASN A 227 -2.16 4.88 22.09
C ASN A 227 -3.57 5.35 22.47
N ALA A 228 -4.61 4.83 21.82
CA ALA A 228 -5.99 5.16 22.14
C ALA A 228 -6.33 4.74 23.57
N ASN A 229 -6.01 3.50 23.94
CA ASN A 229 -6.31 2.98 25.28
C ASN A 229 -5.48 3.64 26.39
N LEU A 230 -4.20 3.94 26.16
CA LEU A 230 -3.39 4.71 27.11
C LEU A 230 -3.98 6.11 27.35
N LYS A 231 -4.48 6.77 26.29
CA LYS A 231 -5.18 8.06 26.41
C LYS A 231 -6.46 7.93 27.24
N HIS A 232 -7.26 6.89 27.02
CA HIS A 232 -8.45 6.62 27.83
C HIS A 232 -8.13 6.37 29.31
N LEU A 233 -6.97 5.77 29.60
CA LEU A 233 -6.47 5.55 30.96
C LEU A 233 -5.81 6.80 31.58
N GLY A 234 -5.85 7.96 30.92
CA GLY A 234 -5.25 9.20 31.42
C GLY A 234 -3.72 9.25 31.34
N ILE A 235 -3.09 8.32 30.61
CA ILE A 235 -1.63 8.26 30.43
C ILE A 235 -1.26 9.10 29.19
N TYR A 236 -1.04 10.39 29.41
CA TYR A 236 -0.69 11.35 28.34
C TYR A 236 0.82 11.49 28.10
N LYS A 237 1.66 10.88 28.94
CA LYS A 237 3.13 10.91 28.76
C LYS A 237 3.53 10.22 27.46
N ASN A 238 4.56 10.73 26.79
CA ASN A 238 5.10 10.09 25.59
C ASN A 238 5.69 8.71 25.93
N THR A 239 4.93 7.66 25.64
CA THR A 239 5.33 6.27 25.87
C THR A 239 5.98 5.63 24.64
N SER A 240 6.23 6.38 23.56
CA SER A 240 6.72 5.84 22.29
C SER A 240 8.01 5.01 22.42
N LYS A 241 9.00 5.51 23.17
CA LYS A 241 10.26 4.79 23.41
C LYS A 241 10.02 3.47 24.16
N LEU A 242 9.15 3.50 25.17
CA LEU A 242 8.80 2.33 25.97
C LEU A 242 8.03 1.30 25.15
N GLN A 243 7.03 1.73 24.38
CA GLN A 243 6.28 0.87 23.47
C GLN A 243 7.21 0.17 22.47
N LYS A 244 8.15 0.90 21.86
CA LYS A 244 9.13 0.32 20.93
C LYS A 244 9.94 -0.80 21.60
N GLN A 245 10.44 -0.57 22.81
CA GLN A 245 11.20 -1.57 23.57
C GLN A 245 10.38 -2.80 23.94
N ILE A 246 9.12 -2.62 24.34
CA ILE A 246 8.25 -3.74 24.70
C ILE A 246 7.89 -4.54 23.44
N ILE A 247 7.51 -3.86 22.37
CA ILE A 247 7.14 -4.50 21.10
C ILE A 247 8.32 -5.28 20.51
N SER A 248 9.54 -4.71 20.48
CA SER A 248 10.70 -5.43 19.96
C SER A 248 10.96 -6.72 20.72
N LYS A 249 10.81 -6.68 22.05
CA LYS A 249 11.00 -7.85 22.93
C LYS A 249 9.88 -8.88 22.82
N VAL A 250 8.62 -8.45 22.72
CA VAL A 250 7.47 -9.36 22.63
C VAL A 250 7.42 -10.04 21.26
N PHE A 251 7.76 -9.34 20.17
CA PHE A 251 7.61 -9.85 18.80
C PHE A 251 8.94 -10.27 18.14
N PHE A 252 10.07 -10.16 18.84
CA PHE A 252 11.42 -10.33 18.25
C PHE A 252 11.63 -9.49 16.98
N LEU A 253 11.22 -8.23 17.05
CA LEU A 253 11.43 -7.27 15.97
C LEU A 253 12.71 -6.49 16.25
N ASN A 254 13.64 -6.49 15.30
CA ASN A 254 14.88 -5.68 15.35
C ASN A 254 14.59 -4.22 14.98
#